data_AF-A0A933SHY9-F1
#
_entry.id   AF-A0A933SHY9-F1
#
_cell.length_a   1.000
_cell.length_b   1.000
_cell.length_c   1.000
_cell.angle_alpha   90.00
_cell.angle_beta   90.00
_cell.angle_gamma   90.00
#
_symmetry.space_group_name_H-M   'P 1'
#
loop_
_entity.id
_entity.type
_entity.pdbx_description
1 polymer ?
#
loop_
_entity_poly.entity_id
_entity_poly.type
_entity_poly.pdbx_seq_one_letter_code
_entity_poly.pdbx_strand_id
1 'polypeptide(L)'
;MDFSIPHLFDSLYAIPDFISNHILPYIEDVADTVTDDGHDIGHGDGGEGYVDESEQLLKDTARQNMDAAEKMVKHKEKQVMGMTGMIALPVALLIGAFLIKIVYSMFTKTADTVGKGVKTATAKIKTSFVEKEVVNEDPAPSAPPKDPARTSARRRMLFGEVLKRFVVTTLSDADIERAVAAQREGKKVKKIGEVLVELGAISKTDVAQALKIQEKSGS
;
A
#
# COMPACT_ATOMS: atom_id res chain seq x y z
N MET A 1 14.13 10.32 -8.04
CA MET A 1 12.75 10.81 -8.22
C MET A 1 11.85 9.79 -7.54
N ASP A 2 11.56 10.02 -6.26
CA ASP A 2 10.73 9.14 -5.44
C ASP A 2 9.26 9.47 -5.69
N PHE A 3 8.61 8.65 -6.51
CA PHE A 3 7.16 8.66 -6.64
C PHE A 3 6.58 7.94 -5.42
N SER A 4 6.30 8.72 -4.37
CA SER A 4 5.51 8.25 -3.23
C SER A 4 4.05 8.12 -3.69
N ILE A 5 3.50 6.90 -3.66
CA ILE A 5 2.14 6.54 -4.10
C ILE A 5 1.07 6.56 -2.96
N PRO A 6 1.24 7.14 -1.75
CA PRO A 6 0.19 7.01 -0.73
C PRO A 6 -1.08 7.82 -1.02
N HIS A 7 -1.01 8.86 -1.86
CA HIS A 7 -2.13 9.80 -2.04
C HIS A 7 -3.23 9.36 -3.02
N LEU A 8 -2.99 8.33 -3.84
CA LEU A 8 -3.99 7.87 -4.83
C LEU A 8 -5.09 7.00 -4.20
N PHE A 9 -4.82 6.39 -3.05
CA PHE A 9 -5.81 5.58 -2.33
C PHE A 9 -6.73 6.40 -1.43
N ASP A 10 -6.27 7.55 -0.92
CA ASP A 10 -7.11 8.47 -0.14
C ASP A 10 -8.26 9.05 -0.97
N SER A 11 -8.04 9.24 -2.28
CA SER A 11 -9.08 9.74 -3.20
C SER A 11 -10.18 8.71 -3.51
N LEU A 12 -9.90 7.41 -3.37
CA LEU A 12 -10.89 6.35 -3.62
C LEU A 12 -11.84 6.17 -2.41
N TYR A 13 -11.38 6.50 -1.20
CA TYR A 13 -12.20 6.51 0.01
C TYR A 13 -13.14 7.72 0.14
N ALA A 14 -12.94 8.78 -0.66
CA ALA A 14 -13.81 9.98 -0.66
C ALA A 14 -15.05 9.85 -1.55
N ILE A 15 -15.16 8.78 -2.36
CA ILE A 15 -16.28 8.56 -3.27
C ILE A 15 -17.63 8.35 -2.54
N PRO A 16 -17.71 7.62 -1.41
CA PRO A 16 -18.95 7.49 -0.65
C PRO A 16 -19.44 8.83 -0.09
N ASP A 17 -18.52 9.67 0.42
CA ASP A 17 -18.87 10.98 0.99
C ASP A 17 -19.36 11.96 -0.08
N PHE A 18 -18.83 11.90 -1.30
CA PHE A 18 -19.32 12.72 -2.41
C PHE A 18 -20.76 12.34 -2.81
N ILE A 19 -21.06 11.04 -2.89
CA ILE A 19 -22.42 10.57 -3.18
C ILE A 19 -23.37 10.99 -2.06
N SER A 20 -22.97 10.83 -0.81
CA SER A 20 -23.80 11.19 0.35
C SER A 20 -24.05 12.69 0.46
N ASN A 21 -23.06 13.52 0.18
CA ASN A 21 -23.20 14.97 0.35
C ASN A 21 -23.74 15.71 -0.87
N HIS A 22 -23.70 15.12 -2.08
CA HIS A 22 -24.09 15.82 -3.30
C HIS A 22 -25.21 15.14 -4.09
N ILE A 23 -25.50 13.86 -3.87
CA ILE A 23 -26.56 13.16 -4.61
C ILE A 23 -27.80 12.97 -3.72
N LEU A 24 -27.62 12.55 -2.47
CA LEU A 24 -28.72 12.31 -1.53
C LEU A 24 -29.63 13.54 -1.28
N PRO A 25 -29.13 14.78 -1.13
CA PRO A 25 -29.99 15.94 -0.91
C PRO A 25 -30.95 16.24 -2.06
N TYR A 26 -30.54 15.95 -3.30
CA TYR A 26 -31.41 16.13 -4.48
C TYR A 26 -32.49 15.04 -4.58
N ILE A 27 -32.29 13.89 -3.95
CA ILE A 27 -33.30 12.81 -3.93
C ILE A 27 -34.38 13.12 -2.88
N GLU A 28 -34.01 13.69 -1.73
CA GLU A 28 -34.96 14.11 -0.69
C GLU A 28 -35.81 15.30 -1.15
N ASP A 29 -35.23 16.30 -1.80
CA ASP A 29 -35.96 17.47 -2.34
C ASP A 29 -37.03 17.08 -3.38
N VAL A 30 -36.77 16.02 -4.16
CA VAL A 30 -37.73 15.45 -5.12
C VAL A 30 -38.80 14.58 -4.44
N ALA A 31 -38.50 13.99 -3.28
CA ALA A 31 -39.48 13.20 -2.53
C ALA A 31 -40.47 14.09 -1.76
N ASP A 32 -40.01 15.22 -1.22
CA ASP A 32 -40.85 16.17 -0.48
C ASP A 32 -41.79 16.93 -1.42
N THR A 33 -41.35 17.28 -2.62
CA THR A 33 -42.21 17.94 -3.64
C THR A 33 -43.32 17.04 -4.20
N VAL A 34 -43.26 15.72 -3.98
CA VAL A 34 -44.31 14.77 -4.43
C VAL A 34 -45.33 14.48 -3.32
N THR A 35 -45.06 14.85 -2.06
CA THR A 35 -45.92 14.49 -0.92
C THR A 35 -46.67 15.67 -0.28
N ASP A 36 -46.38 16.92 -0.64
CA ASP A 36 -46.94 18.12 0.02
C ASP A 36 -48.22 18.72 -0.62
N ASP A 37 -48.80 18.11 -1.67
CA ASP A 37 -50.05 18.61 -2.28
C ASP A 37 -51.33 18.03 -1.62
N GLY A 38 -51.23 17.56 -0.38
CA GLY A 38 -52.38 17.16 0.45
C GLY A 38 -53.19 18.36 0.96
N HIS A 39 -53.57 19.30 0.10
CA HIS A 39 -54.47 20.40 0.46
C HIS A 39 -55.88 19.83 0.68
N ASP A 40 -56.39 20.00 1.90
CA ASP A 40 -57.72 19.59 2.34
C ASP A 40 -58.80 20.39 1.59
N ILE A 41 -59.23 19.88 0.44
CA ILE A 41 -60.32 20.46 -0.36
C ILE A 41 -61.63 20.12 0.34
N GLY A 42 -62.14 21.09 1.08
CA GLY A 42 -63.43 21.01 1.76
C GLY A 42 -64.53 20.49 0.84
N HIS A 43 -65.32 19.57 1.39
CA HIS A 43 -66.50 18.98 0.78
C HIS A 43 -67.51 20.04 0.28
N GLY A 44 -67.35 20.46 -0.97
CA GLY A 44 -68.36 21.14 -1.76
C GLY A 44 -69.17 20.09 -2.53
N ASP A 45 -70.31 19.71 -1.98
CA ASP A 45 -71.31 18.86 -2.64
C ASP A 45 -71.92 19.64 -3.82
N GLY A 46 -71.54 19.27 -5.05
CA GLY A 46 -72.13 19.82 -6.28
C GLY A 46 -71.12 20.16 -7.37
N GLY A 47 -70.62 19.14 -8.09
CA GLY A 47 -69.73 19.37 -9.23
C GLY A 47 -69.18 18.12 -9.91
N GLU A 48 -69.99 17.08 -10.12
CA GLU A 48 -69.58 15.78 -10.71
C GLU A 48 -69.08 15.85 -12.18
N GLY A 49 -68.96 17.03 -12.80
CA GLY A 49 -68.60 17.16 -14.22
C GLY A 49 -67.21 17.71 -14.53
N TYR A 50 -66.52 18.35 -13.58
CA TYR A 50 -65.27 19.08 -13.84
C TYR A 50 -64.01 18.39 -13.30
N VAL A 51 -64.16 17.36 -12.46
CA VAL A 51 -63.02 16.66 -11.84
C VAL A 51 -62.26 15.79 -12.86
N ASP A 52 -62.99 15.17 -13.79
CA ASP A 52 -62.41 14.20 -14.76
C ASP A 52 -61.42 14.83 -15.75
N GLU A 53 -61.62 16.08 -16.19
CA GLU A 53 -60.71 16.73 -17.15
C GLU A 53 -59.37 17.11 -16.52
N SER A 54 -59.39 17.57 -15.27
CA SER A 54 -58.17 17.95 -14.55
C SER A 54 -57.26 16.74 -14.28
N GLU A 55 -57.86 15.59 -13.94
CA GLU A 55 -57.12 14.35 -13.70
C GLU A 55 -56.49 13.79 -14.99
N GLN A 56 -57.19 13.92 -16.12
CA GLN A 56 -56.64 13.52 -17.43
C GLN A 56 -55.45 14.39 -17.84
N LEU A 57 -55.54 15.72 -17.69
CA LEU A 57 -54.43 16.63 -17.99
C LEU A 57 -53.20 16.35 -17.11
N LEU A 58 -53.42 16.01 -15.85
CA LEU A 58 -52.33 15.69 -14.91
C LEU A 58 -51.65 14.37 -15.29
N LYS A 59 -52.42 13.35 -15.68
CA LYS A 59 -51.88 12.07 -16.18
C LYS A 59 -51.09 12.24 -17.48
N ASP A 60 -51.57 13.05 -18.40
CA ASP A 60 -50.89 13.29 -19.67
C ASP A 60 -49.59 14.09 -19.49
N THR A 61 -49.60 15.09 -18.61
CA THR A 61 -48.40 15.85 -18.23
C THR A 61 -47.37 14.95 -17.54
N ALA A 62 -47.81 14.07 -16.63
CA ALA A 62 -46.93 13.11 -15.97
C ALA A 62 -46.27 12.13 -16.96
N ARG A 63 -47.05 11.60 -17.92
CA ARG A 63 -46.51 10.74 -18.99
C ARG A 63 -45.50 11.47 -19.86
N GLN A 64 -45.80 12.71 -20.26
CA GLN A 64 -44.87 13.52 -21.06
C GLN A 64 -43.55 13.79 -20.32
N ASN A 65 -43.62 14.05 -19.02
CA ASN A 65 -42.44 14.28 -18.19
C ASN A 65 -41.63 12.98 -18.00
N MET A 66 -42.27 11.83 -17.81
CA MET A 66 -41.57 10.54 -17.73
C MET A 66 -40.86 10.17 -19.04
N ASP A 67 -41.50 10.39 -20.20
CA ASP A 67 -40.88 10.15 -21.51
C ASP A 67 -39.68 11.07 -21.76
N ALA A 68 -39.78 12.34 -21.34
CA ALA A 68 -38.68 13.30 -21.43
C ALA A 68 -37.52 12.89 -20.52
N ALA A 69 -37.81 12.47 -19.29
CA ALA A 69 -36.81 11.98 -18.34
C ALA A 69 -36.11 10.72 -18.87
N GLU A 70 -36.85 9.76 -19.44
CA GLU A 70 -36.27 8.53 -20.00
C GLU A 70 -35.29 8.85 -21.15
N LYS A 71 -35.65 9.79 -22.03
CA LYS A 71 -34.76 10.24 -23.12
C LYS A 71 -33.49 10.92 -22.59
N MET A 72 -33.61 11.74 -21.54
CA MET A 72 -32.45 12.38 -20.92
C MET A 72 -31.54 11.37 -20.23
N VAL A 73 -32.10 10.37 -19.54
CA VAL A 73 -31.33 9.30 -18.89
C VAL A 73 -30.55 8.51 -19.93
N LYS A 74 -31.19 8.07 -21.03
CA LYS A 74 -30.52 7.36 -22.12
C LYS A 74 -29.40 8.17 -22.78
N HIS A 75 -29.56 9.49 -22.88
CA HIS A 75 -28.52 10.36 -23.43
C HIS A 75 -27.33 10.51 -22.46
N LYS A 76 -27.61 10.72 -21.16
CA LYS A 76 -26.58 10.80 -20.12
C LYS A 76 -25.84 9.49 -19.92
N GLU A 77 -26.52 8.35 -20.01
CA GLU A 77 -25.90 7.02 -19.89
C GLU A 77 -24.83 6.80 -20.96
N LYS A 78 -25.11 7.16 -22.22
CA LYS A 78 -24.12 7.10 -23.31
C LYS A 78 -22.92 8.03 -23.05
N GLN A 79 -23.16 9.22 -22.50
CA GLN A 79 -22.10 10.17 -22.19
C GLN A 79 -21.20 9.66 -21.05
N VAL A 80 -21.81 9.10 -19.99
CA VAL A 80 -21.09 8.52 -18.84
C VAL A 80 -20.29 7.30 -19.28
N MET A 81 -20.86 6.43 -20.13
CA MET A 81 -20.15 5.25 -20.65
C MET A 81 -18.93 5.66 -21.50
N GLY A 82 -19.07 6.71 -22.32
CA GLY A 82 -17.96 7.28 -23.09
C GLY A 82 -16.85 7.86 -22.22
N MET A 83 -17.20 8.62 -21.17
CA MET A 83 -16.21 9.19 -20.24
C MET A 83 -15.51 8.12 -19.40
N THR A 84 -16.25 7.12 -18.93
CA THR A 84 -15.69 6.01 -18.15
C THR A 84 -14.64 5.23 -18.94
N GLY A 85 -14.91 4.97 -20.23
CA GLY A 85 -13.94 4.31 -21.11
C GLY A 85 -12.64 5.09 -21.29
N MET A 86 -12.72 6.42 -21.36
CA MET A 86 -11.56 7.30 -21.54
C MET A 86 -10.63 7.33 -20.32
N ILE A 87 -11.16 7.09 -19.11
CA ILE A 87 -10.36 7.05 -17.87
C ILE A 87 -9.85 5.63 -17.60
N ALA A 88 -10.63 4.59 -17.92
CA ALA A 88 -10.26 3.21 -17.66
C ALA A 88 -9.00 2.79 -18.43
N LEU A 89 -8.86 3.22 -19.69
CA LEU A 89 -7.71 2.86 -20.54
C LEU A 89 -6.35 3.34 -19.97
N PRO A 90 -6.14 4.64 -19.64
CA PRO A 90 -4.87 5.09 -19.07
C PRO A 90 -4.60 4.47 -17.70
N VAL A 91 -5.62 4.25 -16.87
CA VAL A 91 -5.44 3.58 -15.57
C VAL A 91 -4.98 2.14 -15.75
N ALA A 92 -5.59 1.38 -16.68
CA ALA A 92 -5.16 0.02 -17.00
C ALA A 92 -3.71 -0.02 -17.53
N LEU A 93 -3.32 0.94 -18.38
CA LEU A 93 -1.94 1.06 -18.87
C LEU A 93 -0.95 1.34 -17.74
N LEU A 94 -1.30 2.21 -16.78
CA LEU A 94 -0.46 2.50 -15.62
C LEU A 94 -0.28 1.27 -14.72
N ILE A 95 -1.36 0.52 -14.47
CA ILE A 95 -1.31 -0.74 -13.73
C ILE A 95 -0.42 -1.75 -14.46
N GLY A 96 -0.58 -1.90 -15.78
CA GLY A 96 0.25 -2.77 -16.59
C GLY A 96 1.74 -2.39 -16.54
N ALA A 97 2.07 -1.12 -16.69
CA ALA A 97 3.44 -0.61 -16.59
C ALA A 97 4.04 -0.85 -15.19
N PHE A 98 3.24 -0.70 -14.14
CA PHE A 98 3.66 -0.98 -12.77
C PHE A 98 3.98 -2.46 -12.55
N LEU A 99 3.13 -3.38 -13.05
CA LEU A 99 3.38 -4.82 -12.99
C LEU A 99 4.65 -5.20 -13.76
N ILE A 100 4.85 -4.65 -14.96
CA ILE A 100 6.07 -4.85 -15.75
C ILE A 100 7.30 -4.40 -14.96
N LYS A 101 7.23 -3.25 -14.28
CA LYS A 101 8.33 -2.74 -13.45
C LYS A 101 8.65 -3.65 -12.26
N ILE A 102 7.64 -4.21 -11.61
CA ILE A 102 7.82 -5.19 -10.52
C ILE A 102 8.57 -6.43 -11.04
N VAL A 103 8.08 -7.02 -12.13
CA VAL A 103 8.68 -8.22 -12.73
C VAL A 103 10.11 -7.93 -13.18
N TYR A 104 10.34 -6.82 -13.87
CA TYR A 104 11.67 -6.40 -14.30
C TYR A 104 12.63 -6.21 -13.11
N SER A 105 12.17 -5.61 -12.02
CA SER A 105 12.98 -5.45 -10.79
C SER A 105 13.34 -6.79 -10.15
N MET A 106 12.46 -7.80 -10.21
CA MET A 106 12.76 -9.13 -9.68
C MET A 106 13.81 -9.85 -10.54
N PHE A 107 13.68 -9.80 -11.86
CA PHE A 107 14.62 -10.42 -12.79
C PHE A 107 16.01 -9.80 -12.71
N THR A 108 16.11 -8.46 -12.70
CA THR A 108 17.40 -7.75 -12.62
C THR A 108 18.14 -8.03 -11.31
N LYS A 109 17.46 -7.99 -10.16
CA LYS A 109 18.06 -8.33 -8.86
C LYS A 109 18.55 -9.78 -8.78
N THR A 110 17.84 -10.71 -9.44
CA THR A 110 18.23 -12.12 -9.51
C THR A 110 19.46 -12.31 -10.41
N ALA A 111 19.50 -11.63 -11.56
CA ALA A 111 20.64 -11.68 -12.48
C ALA A 111 21.95 -11.22 -11.83
N ASP A 112 21.91 -10.16 -11.02
CA ASP A 112 23.08 -9.68 -10.27
C ASP A 112 23.57 -10.69 -9.22
N THR A 113 22.65 -11.40 -8.59
CA THR A 113 22.95 -12.40 -7.56
C THR A 113 23.60 -13.64 -8.17
N VAL A 114 23.07 -14.14 -9.30
CA VAL A 114 23.64 -15.27 -10.03
C VAL A 114 25.01 -14.90 -10.63
N GLY A 115 25.15 -13.69 -11.19
CA GLY A 115 26.42 -13.21 -11.75
C GLY A 115 27.55 -13.15 -10.70
N LYS A 116 27.24 -12.75 -9.46
CA LYS A 116 28.20 -12.78 -8.35
C LYS A 116 28.53 -14.21 -7.91
N GLY A 117 27.51 -15.08 -7.79
CA GLY A 117 27.70 -16.48 -7.40
C GLY A 117 28.60 -17.27 -8.35
N VAL A 118 28.43 -17.08 -9.66
CA VAL A 118 29.26 -17.74 -10.68
C VAL A 118 30.71 -17.25 -10.58
N LYS A 119 30.96 -15.94 -10.48
CA LYS A 119 32.32 -15.40 -10.37
C LYS A 119 33.06 -15.89 -9.12
N THR A 120 32.38 -16.00 -7.97
CA THR A 120 32.98 -16.52 -6.74
C THR A 120 33.26 -18.03 -6.85
N ALA A 121 32.39 -18.80 -7.50
CA ALA A 121 32.62 -20.23 -7.74
C ALA A 121 33.81 -20.46 -8.70
N THR A 122 33.95 -19.67 -9.77
CA THR A 122 35.07 -19.80 -10.70
C THR A 122 36.40 -19.41 -10.05
N ALA A 123 36.41 -18.41 -9.15
CA ALA A 123 37.61 -18.01 -8.40
C ALA A 123 38.09 -19.12 -7.46
N LYS A 124 37.17 -19.81 -6.74
CA LYS A 124 37.52 -20.91 -5.84
C LYS A 124 38.10 -22.13 -6.56
N ILE A 125 37.57 -22.49 -7.73
CA ILE A 125 38.07 -23.62 -8.52
C ILE A 125 39.50 -23.35 -9.01
N LYS A 126 39.84 -22.09 -9.34
CA LYS A 126 41.19 -21.72 -9.80
C LYS A 126 42.23 -21.74 -8.68
N THR A 127 41.85 -21.40 -7.44
CA THR A 127 42.75 -21.45 -6.28
C THR A 127 42.97 -22.87 -5.75
N SER A 128 41.97 -23.75 -5.79
CA SER A 128 42.12 -25.14 -5.33
C SER A 128 43.02 -26.02 -6.20
N PHE A 129 43.37 -25.57 -7.42
CA PHE A 129 44.26 -26.33 -8.32
C PHE A 129 45.74 -25.94 -8.18
N VAL A 130 46.06 -24.87 -7.44
CA VAL A 130 47.45 -24.38 -7.26
C VAL A 130 48.03 -24.80 -5.90
N GLU A 131 47.20 -25.21 -4.93
CA GLU A 131 47.60 -25.50 -3.56
C GLU A 131 47.56 -27.01 -3.25
N LYS A 132 48.29 -27.81 -4.03
CA LYS A 132 48.52 -29.23 -3.71
C LYS A 132 49.98 -29.66 -3.78
N GLU A 133 50.90 -28.70 -3.73
CA GLU A 133 52.32 -28.96 -3.64
C GLU A 133 52.87 -28.06 -2.54
N VAL A 134 53.75 -28.62 -1.69
CA VAL A 134 54.47 -28.00 -0.58
C VAL A 134 53.97 -28.42 0.83
N VAL A 135 54.56 -29.55 1.23
CA VAL A 135 55.35 -29.74 2.47
C VAL A 135 54.62 -30.15 3.75
N ASN A 136 54.83 -31.44 4.07
CA ASN A 136 54.88 -32.01 5.41
C ASN A 136 55.78 -31.16 6.32
N GLU A 137 55.21 -30.62 7.40
CA GLU A 137 56.00 -30.38 8.61
C GLU A 137 55.33 -31.08 9.80
N ASP A 138 56.15 -31.83 10.51
CA ASP A 138 55.87 -32.61 11.71
C ASP A 138 55.21 -31.77 12.82
N PRO A 139 54.14 -32.27 13.46
CA PRO A 139 53.56 -31.60 14.61
C PRO A 139 54.38 -31.90 15.88
N ALA A 140 55.20 -30.93 16.28
CA ALA A 140 55.85 -30.89 17.59
C ALA A 140 54.82 -30.67 18.74
N PRO A 141 55.15 -31.08 19.98
CA PRO A 141 54.18 -31.56 20.96
C PRO A 141 53.48 -30.46 21.79
N SER A 142 52.16 -30.58 21.84
CA SER A 142 51.26 -30.37 22.99
C SER A 142 51.67 -29.32 24.03
N ALA A 143 51.25 -28.08 23.79
CA ALA A 143 51.01 -27.13 24.89
C ALA A 143 49.74 -27.52 25.66
N PRO A 144 49.72 -27.37 27.00
CA PRO A 144 48.63 -27.83 27.85
C PRO A 144 47.29 -27.11 27.56
N PRO A 145 46.15 -27.81 27.73
CA PRO A 145 44.82 -27.31 27.40
C PRO A 145 44.47 -26.14 28.32
N LYS A 146 44.39 -24.93 27.76
CA LYS A 146 43.77 -23.79 28.41
C LYS A 146 42.27 -24.01 28.41
N ASP A 147 41.73 -24.40 29.55
CA ASP A 147 40.29 -24.54 29.81
C ASP A 147 39.51 -23.34 29.25
N PRO A 148 38.64 -23.53 28.23
CA PRO A 148 37.72 -22.51 27.77
C PRO A 148 36.52 -22.39 28.72
N ALA A 149 36.72 -22.53 30.03
CA ALA A 149 35.74 -22.19 31.07
C ALA A 149 35.60 -20.66 31.24
N ARG A 150 35.70 -19.92 30.11
CA ARG A 150 35.24 -18.54 30.02
C ARG A 150 33.72 -18.62 30.02
N THR A 151 33.16 -18.46 31.22
CA THR A 151 31.92 -17.72 31.45
C THR A 151 31.46 -17.01 30.18
N SER A 152 30.46 -17.59 29.53
CA SER A 152 29.73 -16.98 28.43
C SER A 152 29.01 -15.76 28.99
N ALA A 153 29.75 -14.67 29.18
CA ALA A 153 29.19 -13.36 29.43
C ALA A 153 28.14 -13.15 28.35
N ARG A 154 26.86 -13.19 28.75
CA ARG A 154 25.71 -13.07 27.84
C ARG A 154 25.96 -11.82 27.00
N ARG A 155 26.39 -11.99 25.75
CA ARG A 155 26.55 -10.86 24.85
C ARG A 155 25.16 -10.32 24.63
N ARG A 156 24.90 -9.12 25.14
CA ARG A 156 23.69 -8.37 24.81
C ARG A 156 23.63 -8.27 23.29
N MET A 157 22.56 -8.78 22.70
CA MET A 157 22.38 -8.68 21.24
C MET A 157 22.28 -7.21 20.85
N LEU A 158 22.93 -6.86 19.76
CA LEU A 158 22.86 -5.52 19.19
C LEU A 158 21.45 -5.32 18.62
N PHE A 159 20.92 -4.10 18.71
CA PHE A 159 19.57 -3.78 18.23
C PHE A 159 19.36 -4.17 16.75
N GLY A 160 20.37 -3.92 15.90
CA GLY A 160 20.34 -4.33 14.49
C GLY A 160 20.26 -5.85 14.29
N GLU A 161 20.90 -6.64 15.16
CA GLU A 161 20.78 -8.11 15.12
C GLU A 161 19.40 -8.58 15.54
N VAL A 162 18.80 -7.94 16.55
CA VAL A 162 17.44 -8.24 17.01
C VAL A 162 16.43 -7.98 15.89
N LEU A 163 16.55 -6.84 15.20
CA LEU A 163 15.69 -6.51 14.05
C LEU A 163 15.79 -7.57 12.95
N LYS A 164 17.00 -7.93 12.52
CA LYS A 164 17.21 -8.93 11.45
C LYS A 164 16.70 -10.32 11.83
N ARG A 165 16.89 -10.74 13.08
CA ARG A 165 16.58 -12.11 13.51
C ARG A 165 15.12 -12.32 13.86
N PHE A 166 14.45 -11.32 14.43
CA PHE A 166 13.16 -11.56 15.09
C PHE A 166 12.01 -10.74 14.56
N VAL A 167 12.26 -9.65 13.83
CA VAL A 167 11.18 -8.72 13.44
C VAL A 167 11.08 -8.60 11.92
N VAL A 168 12.17 -8.24 11.23
CA VAL A 168 12.14 -7.93 9.79
C VAL A 168 13.22 -8.74 9.07
N THR A 169 12.83 -9.86 8.47
CA THR A 169 13.72 -10.74 7.69
C THR A 169 14.18 -10.10 6.37
N THR A 170 13.45 -9.09 5.89
CA THR A 170 13.77 -8.33 4.68
C THR A 170 14.78 -7.22 4.90
N LEU A 171 15.17 -6.94 6.16
CA LEU A 171 16.10 -5.87 6.46
C LEU A 171 17.52 -6.25 6.04
N SER A 172 18.06 -5.54 5.05
CA SER A 172 19.41 -5.82 4.53
C SER A 172 20.50 -5.13 5.36
N ASP A 173 21.73 -5.65 5.30
CA ASP A 173 22.88 -5.00 5.94
C ASP A 173 23.14 -3.59 5.36
N ALA A 174 22.85 -3.39 4.07
CA ALA A 174 22.95 -2.10 3.42
C ALA A 174 21.97 -1.07 4.00
N ASP A 175 20.77 -1.48 4.44
CA ASP A 175 19.81 -0.58 5.08
C ASP A 175 20.29 -0.12 6.45
N ILE A 176 20.93 -1.03 7.21
CA ILE A 176 21.53 -0.72 8.51
C ILE A 176 22.71 0.23 8.33
N GLU A 177 23.62 -0.06 7.39
CA GLU A 177 24.75 0.82 7.08
C GLU A 177 24.29 2.21 6.66
N ARG A 178 23.29 2.29 5.77
CA ARG A 178 22.70 3.56 5.33
C ARG A 178 22.08 4.33 6.49
N ALA A 179 21.38 3.65 7.40
CA ALA A 179 20.83 4.30 8.60
C ALA A 179 21.92 4.80 9.56
N VAL A 180 23.01 4.05 9.75
CA VAL A 180 24.15 4.49 10.57
C VAL A 180 24.85 5.69 9.92
N ALA A 181 25.02 5.69 8.60
CA ALA A 181 25.58 6.82 7.87
C ALA A 181 24.71 8.08 8.03
N ALA A 182 23.40 7.95 7.78
CA ALA A 182 22.44 9.04 7.96
C ALA A 182 22.39 9.58 9.41
N GLN A 183 22.53 8.70 10.39
CA GLN A 183 22.61 9.10 11.81
C GLN A 183 23.86 9.92 12.11
N ARG A 184 25.01 9.57 11.51
CA ARG A 184 26.29 10.30 11.69
C ARG A 184 26.29 11.67 11.03
N GLU A 185 25.62 11.81 9.90
CA GLU A 185 25.54 13.08 9.15
C GLU A 185 24.52 14.07 9.74
N GLY A 186 23.52 13.56 10.49
CA GLY A 186 22.47 14.37 11.07
C GLY A 186 22.96 15.34 12.15
N LYS A 187 22.56 16.61 12.08
CA LYS A 187 22.80 17.60 13.15
C LYS A 187 22.08 17.27 14.47
N LYS A 188 21.05 16.42 14.45
CA LYS A 188 20.28 15.98 15.61
C LYS A 188 20.59 14.52 15.91
N VAL A 189 20.83 14.20 17.18
CA VAL A 189 21.06 12.83 17.65
C VAL A 189 19.73 12.07 17.64
N LYS A 190 19.36 11.50 16.50
CA LYS A 190 18.21 10.60 16.36
C LYS A 190 18.59 9.17 16.77
N LYS A 191 17.63 8.38 17.24
CA LYS A 191 17.87 6.95 17.53
C LYS A 191 17.90 6.16 16.20
N ILE A 192 18.71 5.11 16.13
CA ILE A 192 18.86 4.32 14.89
C ILE A 192 17.53 3.75 14.38
N GLY A 193 16.62 3.34 15.29
CA GLY A 193 15.28 2.88 14.92
C GLY A 193 14.42 3.96 14.27
N GLU A 194 14.54 5.21 14.69
CA GLU A 194 13.81 6.34 14.09
C GLU A 194 14.35 6.63 12.68
N VAL A 195 15.68 6.60 12.51
CA VAL A 195 16.32 6.79 11.20
C VAL A 195 15.90 5.69 10.23
N LEU A 196 15.83 4.43 10.68
CA LEU A 196 15.37 3.32 9.85
C LEU A 196 13.90 3.48 9.42
N VAL A 197 13.04 4.05 10.28
CA VAL A 197 11.65 4.37 9.93
C VAL A 197 11.57 5.52 8.92
N GLU A 198 12.37 6.57 9.10
CA GLU A 198 12.44 7.70 8.16
C GLU A 198 12.93 7.26 6.77
N LEU A 199 13.85 6.29 6.70
CA LEU A 199 14.32 5.69 5.45
C LEU A 199 13.32 4.69 4.84
N GLY A 200 12.18 4.44 5.50
CA GLY A 200 11.17 3.47 5.04
C GLY A 200 11.63 2.02 5.08
N ALA A 201 12.72 1.71 5.80
CA ALA A 201 13.27 0.36 5.87
C ALA A 201 12.49 -0.53 6.84
N ILE A 202 11.90 0.05 7.90
CA ILE A 202 11.06 -0.65 8.89
C ILE A 202 9.90 0.24 9.33
N SER A 203 8.85 -0.36 9.91
CA SER A 203 7.73 0.38 10.49
C SER A 203 7.99 0.76 11.97
N LYS A 204 7.21 1.71 12.50
CA LYS A 204 7.28 2.09 13.93
C LYS A 204 6.90 0.93 14.85
N THR A 205 5.98 0.06 14.42
CA THR A 205 5.57 -1.15 15.15
C THR A 205 6.71 -2.15 15.26
N ASP A 206 7.53 -2.28 14.22
CA ASP A 206 8.70 -3.17 14.21
C ASP A 206 9.76 -2.71 15.22
N VAL A 207 10.00 -1.39 15.29
CA VAL A 207 10.91 -0.79 16.28
C VAL A 207 10.44 -1.11 17.70
N ALA A 208 9.15 -0.94 17.98
CA ALA A 208 8.59 -1.22 19.29
C ALA A 208 8.73 -2.71 19.69
N GLN A 209 8.47 -3.63 18.74
CA GLN A 209 8.66 -5.06 18.98
C GLN A 209 10.12 -5.42 19.22
N ALA A 210 11.05 -4.89 18.41
CA ALA A 210 12.48 -5.13 18.58
C ALA A 210 12.99 -4.68 19.95
N LEU A 211 12.56 -3.51 20.42
CA LEU A 211 12.91 -3.00 21.75
C LEU A 211 12.41 -3.92 22.87
N LYS A 212 11.17 -4.42 22.76
CA LYS A 212 10.59 -5.37 23.72
C LYS A 212 11.37 -6.68 23.80
N ILE A 213 11.86 -7.18 22.66
CA ILE A 213 12.69 -8.39 22.59
C ILE A 213 14.07 -8.13 23.18
N GLN A 214 14.67 -6.96 22.89
CA GLN A 214 15.98 -6.58 23.40
C GLN A 214 15.98 -6.44 24.93
N GLU A 215 14.94 -5.84 25.50
CA GLU A 215 14.75 -5.72 26.95
C GLU A 215 14.69 -7.11 27.63
N LYS A 216 13.92 -8.04 27.05
CA LYS A 216 13.82 -9.42 27.55
C LYS A 216 15.12 -10.20 27.44
N SER A 217 15.97 -9.88 26.45
CA SER A 217 17.22 -10.59 26.18
C SER A 217 18.43 -10.01 26.94
N GLY A 218 18.31 -8.76 27.41
CA GLY A 218 19.37 -8.01 28.10
C GLY A 218 19.31 -8.05 29.63
N SER A 219 18.23 -8.61 30.19
CA SER A 219 18.04 -8.90 31.62
C SER A 219 18.53 -10.30 32.01
#